data_AF-A0A3A6NUQ4-F1
#
_entry.id   AF-A0A3A6NUQ4-F1
#
_cell.length_a   1.000
_cell.length_b   1.000
_cell.length_c   1.000
_cell.angle_alpha   90.00
_cell.angle_beta   90.00
_cell.angle_gamma   90.00
#
_symmetry.space_group_name_H-M   'P 1'
#
loop_
_entity.id
_entity.type
_entity.pdbx_description
1 polymer ?
#
loop_
_entity_poly.entity_id
_entity_poly.type
_entity_poly.pdbx_seq_one_letter_code
_entity_poly.pdbx_strand_id
1 'polypeptide(L)'
;MPLCAVISRESLAEGKAFSPDFVISTSVLQHVPPKEVRAYFPNILAILQPHTKALINYRNGPRVALRSKTSWVHPYTFLAEIVYSLGGRLDQYSANLLLLTADWPRLTSVIEKPMLEEFLPEAEVVNSQQG
;
A
#
# COMPACT_ATOMS: atom_id res chain seq x y z
N MET A 1 10.24 27.49 6.90
CA MET A 1 10.48 26.45 7.93
C MET A 1 9.54 25.28 7.64
N PRO A 2 9.95 24.02 7.82
CA PRO A 2 9.03 22.88 7.69
C PRO A 2 7.93 22.96 8.74
N LEU A 3 6.68 22.71 8.34
CA LEU A 3 5.56 22.57 9.27
C LEU A 3 5.51 21.11 9.74
N CYS A 4 5.71 20.91 11.04
CA CYS A 4 5.68 19.60 11.66
C CYS A 4 4.43 19.47 12.52
N ALA A 5 3.70 18.36 12.38
CA ALA A 5 2.54 18.05 13.19
C ALA A 5 2.54 16.57 13.60
N VAL A 6 1.93 16.26 14.73
CA VAL A 6 1.62 14.88 15.12
C VAL A 6 0.50 14.38 14.21
N ILE A 7 0.53 13.12 13.80
CA ILE A 7 -0.57 12.51 13.02
C ILE A 7 -1.82 12.45 13.92
N SER A 8 -2.75 13.36 13.68
CA SER A 8 -4.03 13.50 14.40
C SER A 8 -5.12 13.83 13.38
N ARG A 9 -6.39 13.79 13.78
CA ARG A 9 -7.48 14.13 12.84
C ARG A 9 -7.37 15.57 12.35
N GLU A 10 -6.93 16.47 13.23
CA GLU A 10 -6.76 17.89 12.98
C GLU A 10 -5.63 18.11 11.96
N SER A 11 -4.46 17.51 12.17
CA SER A 11 -3.33 17.66 11.23
C SER A 11 -3.57 16.98 9.88
N LEU A 12 -4.35 15.89 9.85
CA LEU A 12 -4.80 15.28 8.59
C LEU A 12 -5.76 16.21 7.83
N ALA A 13 -6.68 16.88 8.54
CA ALA A 13 -7.60 17.84 7.94
C ALA A 13 -6.86 19.07 7.39
N GLU A 14 -5.88 19.60 8.14
CA GLU A 14 -4.99 20.67 7.68
C GLU A 14 -4.18 20.25 6.45
N GLY A 15 -3.58 19.06 6.49
CA GLY A 15 -2.84 18.50 5.37
C GLY A 15 -3.71 18.34 4.11
N LYS A 16 -4.96 17.91 4.27
CA LYS A 16 -5.93 17.83 3.18
C LYS A 16 -6.29 19.21 2.63
N ALA A 17 -6.49 20.21 3.50
CA ALA A 17 -6.85 21.57 3.13
C ALA A 17 -5.74 22.26 2.30
N PHE A 18 -4.49 21.84 2.47
CA PHE A 18 -3.38 22.30 1.65
C PHE A 18 -3.46 21.84 0.18
N SER A 19 -4.32 20.87 -0.15
CA SER A 19 -4.50 20.33 -1.51
C SER A 19 -3.18 19.92 -2.18
N PRO A 20 -2.40 19.02 -1.57
CA PRO A 20 -1.08 18.68 -2.11
C PRO A 20 -1.20 17.90 -3.44
N ASP A 21 -0.26 18.13 -4.35
CA ASP A 21 -0.04 17.27 -5.52
C ASP A 21 0.56 15.92 -5.12
N PHE A 22 1.37 15.91 -4.06
CA PHE A 22 2.09 14.74 -3.59
C PHE A 22 2.05 14.57 -2.07
N VAL A 23 1.86 13.33 -1.63
CA VAL A 23 2.06 12.89 -0.25
C VAL A 23 3.20 11.88 -0.23
N ILE A 24 4.22 12.10 0.61
CA ILE A 24 5.39 11.22 0.67
C ILE A 24 5.49 10.60 2.05
N SER A 25 5.50 9.27 2.12
CA SER A 25 5.71 8.52 3.37
C SER A 25 6.93 7.64 3.23
N THR A 26 8.04 8.06 3.84
CA THR A 26 9.31 7.35 3.79
C THR A 26 9.66 6.79 5.15
N SER A 27 10.11 5.52 5.18
CA SER A 27 10.50 4.81 6.40
C SER A 27 9.40 4.65 7.47
N VAL A 28 8.15 5.05 7.22
CA VAL A 28 7.06 4.91 8.21
C VAL A 28 6.47 3.51 8.18
N LEU A 29 6.07 3.00 7.01
CA LEU A 29 5.32 1.74 6.90
C LEU A 29 6.12 0.52 7.41
N GLN A 30 7.45 0.56 7.31
CA GLN A 30 8.32 -0.48 7.89
C GLN A 30 8.27 -0.52 9.42
N HIS A 31 7.78 0.52 10.10
CA HIS A 31 7.62 0.53 11.56
C HIS A 31 6.19 0.20 12.01
N VAL A 32 5.26 0.05 11.08
CA VAL A 32 3.84 -0.24 11.37
C VAL A 32 3.65 -1.75 11.52
N PRO A 33 3.23 -2.25 12.69
CA PRO A 33 2.87 -3.65 12.86
C PRO A 33 1.70 -4.05 11.97
N PRO A 34 1.57 -5.33 11.57
CA PRO A 34 0.56 -5.78 10.61
C PRO A 34 -0.88 -5.43 11.02
N LYS A 35 -1.18 -5.51 12.32
CA LYS A 35 -2.48 -5.17 12.91
C LYS A 35 -2.84 -3.68 12.79
N GLU A 36 -1.85 -2.81 12.61
CA GLU A 36 -2.01 -1.34 12.55
C GLU A 36 -1.98 -0.81 11.11
N VAL A 37 -1.63 -1.65 10.11
CA VAL A 37 -1.61 -1.25 8.70
C VAL A 37 -2.99 -0.77 8.24
N ARG A 38 -4.07 -1.35 8.78
CA ARG A 38 -5.45 -0.92 8.53
C ARG A 38 -5.80 0.46 9.10
N ALA A 39 -5.03 0.98 10.06
CA ALA A 39 -5.17 2.35 10.54
C ALA A 39 -4.25 3.32 9.77
N TYR A 40 -3.10 2.84 9.28
CA TYR A 40 -2.15 3.63 8.51
C TYR A 40 -2.73 4.13 7.17
N PHE A 41 -3.27 3.23 6.34
CA PHE A 41 -3.74 3.62 4.99
C PHE A 41 -4.92 4.60 4.99
N PRO A 42 -5.95 4.48 5.87
CA PRO A 42 -7.01 5.47 5.94
C PRO A 42 -6.50 6.88 6.24
N ASN A 43 -5.46 7.04 7.05
CA ASN A 43 -4.87 8.35 7.32
C ASN A 43 -4.26 8.97 6.07
N ILE A 44 -3.56 8.18 5.26
CA ILE A 44 -3.00 8.67 3.99
C ILE A 44 -4.13 8.99 3.00
N LEU A 45 -5.07 8.06 2.82
CA LEU A 45 -6.23 8.21 1.93
C LEU A 45 -7.07 9.44 2.28
N ALA A 46 -7.20 9.79 3.56
CA ALA A 46 -7.95 10.95 4.00
C ALA A 46 -7.36 12.28 3.50
N ILE A 47 -6.04 12.33 3.26
CA ILE A 47 -5.34 13.51 2.72
C ILE A 47 -5.48 13.58 1.19
N LEU A 48 -5.54 12.43 0.51
CA LEU A 48 -5.53 12.39 -0.95
C LEU A 48 -6.79 13.03 -1.54
N GLN A 49 -6.58 13.88 -2.54
CA GLN A 49 -7.59 14.38 -3.45
C GLN A 49 -7.45 13.68 -4.82
N PRO A 50 -8.38 13.86 -5.77
CA PRO A 50 -8.32 13.17 -7.07
C PRO A 50 -7.04 13.43 -7.87
N HIS A 51 -6.38 14.56 -7.67
CA HIS A 51 -5.10 14.90 -8.32
C HIS A 51 -3.87 14.48 -7.50
N THR A 52 -4.05 14.15 -6.22
CA THR A 52 -2.95 13.86 -5.30
C THR A 52 -2.41 12.45 -5.51
N LYS A 53 -1.09 12.31 -5.53
CA LYS A 53 -0.40 11.02 -5.57
C LYS A 53 0.35 10.78 -4.26
N ALA A 54 0.21 9.59 -3.67
CA ALA A 54 1.01 9.17 -2.53
C ALA A 54 2.15 8.24 -2.97
N LEU A 55 3.38 8.56 -2.53
CA LEU A 55 4.56 7.71 -2.68
C LEU A 55 4.92 7.14 -1.32
N ILE A 56 4.83 5.82 -1.19
CA ILE A 56 5.05 5.11 0.07
C ILE A 56 6.23 4.15 -0.09
N ASN A 57 7.28 4.41 0.68
CA ASN A 57 8.41 3.50 0.78
C ASN A 57 8.15 2.45 1.88
N TYR A 58 8.45 1.19 1.56
CA TYR A 58 8.24 0.08 2.47
C TYR A 58 9.30 -1.01 2.27
N ARG A 59 9.28 -2.03 3.14
CA ARG A 59 10.10 -3.22 2.99
C ARG A 59 9.24 -4.35 2.45
N ASN A 60 9.49 -4.75 1.21
CA ASN A 60 8.80 -5.86 0.59
C ASN A 60 9.46 -7.21 0.91
N GLY A 61 8.67 -8.27 0.88
CA GLY A 61 9.14 -9.65 1.01
C GLY A 61 8.01 -10.66 0.85
N PRO A 62 8.31 -11.96 0.90
CA PRO A 62 7.36 -13.01 0.54
C PRO A 62 6.23 -13.21 1.55
N ARG A 63 6.43 -12.78 2.80
CA ARG A 63 5.43 -12.88 3.87
C ARG A 63 5.59 -11.73 4.86
N VAL A 64 4.54 -11.48 5.63
CA VAL A 64 4.60 -10.56 6.76
C VAL A 64 5.58 -11.10 7.81
N ALA A 65 6.60 -10.32 8.15
CA ALA A 65 7.61 -10.74 9.11
C ALA A 65 8.25 -9.56 9.85
N LEU A 66 8.57 -9.76 11.14
CA LEU A 66 9.40 -8.83 11.89
C LEU A 66 10.87 -9.10 11.52
N ARG A 67 11.51 -8.14 10.84
CA ARG A 67 12.91 -8.22 10.40
C ARG A 67 13.89 -7.77 11.48
N SER A 68 13.51 -6.77 12.28
CA SER A 68 14.29 -6.28 13.43
C SER A 68 13.34 -5.83 14.53
N LYS A 69 13.86 -5.42 15.70
CA LYS A 69 13.05 -5.02 16.87
C LYS A 69 11.90 -4.06 16.55
N THR A 70 12.06 -3.21 15.53
CA THR A 70 11.07 -2.20 15.14
C THR A 70 10.77 -2.20 13.65
N SER A 71 11.25 -3.17 12.87
CA SER A 71 11.09 -3.17 11.41
C SER A 71 10.34 -4.39 10.91
N TRP A 72 9.28 -4.15 10.14
CA TRP A 72 8.42 -5.12 9.49
C TRP A 72 8.65 -5.15 7.99
N VAL A 73 8.49 -6.35 7.45
CA VAL A 73 8.37 -6.64 6.03
C VAL A 73 6.91 -6.93 5.75
N HIS A 74 6.39 -6.32 4.68
CA HIS A 74 5.00 -6.49 4.23
C HIS A 74 5.01 -6.94 2.77
N PRO A 75 4.34 -8.03 2.39
CA PRO A 75 4.15 -8.38 0.98
C PRO A 75 3.29 -7.32 0.27
N TYR A 76 3.58 -7.07 -1.01
CA TYR A 76 2.72 -6.20 -1.83
C TYR A 76 1.25 -6.66 -1.82
N THR A 77 1.00 -7.96 -1.99
CA THR A 77 -0.35 -8.55 -2.03
C THR A 77 -1.15 -8.25 -0.76
N PHE A 78 -0.53 -8.36 0.41
CA PHE A 78 -1.13 -8.00 1.69
C PHE A 78 -1.52 -6.52 1.77
N LEU A 79 -0.64 -5.61 1.32
CA LEU A 79 -0.92 -4.17 1.33
C LEU A 79 -1.99 -3.79 0.30
N ALA A 80 -1.93 -4.38 -0.90
CA ALA A 80 -2.88 -4.15 -1.98
C ALA A 80 -4.28 -4.57 -1.57
N GLU A 81 -4.45 -5.76 -0.97
CA GLU A 81 -5.74 -6.22 -0.45
C GLU A 81 -6.35 -5.23 0.55
N ILE A 82 -5.55 -4.73 1.49
CA ILE A 82 -6.00 -3.72 2.47
C ILE A 82 -6.45 -2.45 1.75
N VAL A 83 -5.63 -1.92 0.84
CA VAL A 83 -5.96 -0.66 0.13
C VAL A 83 -7.19 -0.81 -0.75
N TYR A 84 -7.33 -1.92 -1.47
CA TYR A 84 -8.54 -2.20 -2.26
C TYR A 84 -9.79 -2.31 -1.38
N SER A 85 -9.68 -2.94 -0.20
CA SER A 85 -10.80 -3.00 0.76
C SER A 85 -11.23 -1.63 1.30
N LEU A 86 -10.35 -0.62 1.21
CA LEU A 86 -10.61 0.76 1.60
C LEU A 86 -11.07 1.64 0.41
N GLY A 87 -11.24 1.07 -0.78
CA GLY A 87 -11.62 1.80 -1.99
C GLY A 87 -10.48 2.60 -2.63
N GLY A 88 -9.23 2.35 -2.24
CA GLY A 88 -8.05 2.95 -2.87
C GLY A 88 -7.50 2.07 -4.00
N ARG A 89 -6.50 2.59 -4.72
CA ARG A 89 -5.69 1.85 -5.68
C ARG A 89 -4.23 1.88 -5.27
N LEU A 90 -3.57 0.71 -5.32
CA LEU A 90 -2.15 0.57 -4.97
C LEU A 90 -1.38 -0.05 -6.12
N ASP A 91 -0.54 0.73 -6.80
CA ASP A 91 0.35 0.22 -7.83
C ASP A 91 1.77 0.05 -7.27
N GLN A 92 2.45 -1.05 -7.63
CA GLN A 92 3.84 -1.25 -7.28
C GLN A 92 4.74 -0.62 -8.34
N TYR A 93 5.45 0.46 -7.99
CA TYR A 93 6.40 1.09 -8.90
C TYR A 93 7.76 0.41 -8.91
N SER A 94 8.20 -0.11 -7.76
CA SER A 94 9.44 -0.88 -7.63
C SER A 94 9.34 -1.85 -6.47
N ALA A 95 10.38 -2.64 -6.26
CA ALA A 95 10.44 -3.61 -5.17
C ALA A 95 10.08 -3.02 -3.79
N ASN A 96 10.32 -1.71 -3.54
CA ASN A 96 10.11 -1.07 -2.23
C ASN A 96 9.35 0.26 -2.31
N LEU A 97 8.67 0.53 -3.42
CA LEU A 97 7.95 1.80 -3.63
C LEU A 97 6.55 1.54 -4.17
N LEU A 98 5.56 2.13 -3.52
CA LEU A 98 4.16 2.05 -3.88
C LEU A 98 3.65 3.41 -4.34
N LEU A 99 2.79 3.39 -5.35
CA LEU A 99 1.88 4.48 -5.67
C LEU A 99 0.54 4.24 -5.01
N LEU A 100 0.01 5.24 -4.32
CA LEU A 100 -1.35 5.25 -3.85
C LEU A 100 -2.09 6.43 -4.45
N THR A 101 -3.28 6.20 -5.00
CA THR A 101 -4.16 7.24 -5.54
C THR A 101 -5.55 7.14 -4.94
N ALA A 102 -6.16 8.28 -4.62
CA ALA A 102 -7.60 8.37 -4.41
C ALA A 102 -8.28 8.42 -5.80
N ASP A 103 -9.45 7.83 -5.95
CA ASP A 103 -10.24 7.84 -7.20
C ASP A 103 -9.57 7.18 -8.41
N TRP A 104 -9.43 5.85 -8.36
CA TRP A 104 -9.76 5.10 -9.58
C TRP A 104 -11.28 5.29 -9.78
N PRO A 105 -11.79 5.64 -10.98
CA PRO A 105 -13.23 5.68 -11.18
C PRO A 105 -13.81 4.37 -10.67
N ARG A 106 -15.00 4.42 -10.05
CA ARG A 106 -15.83 3.24 -9.82
C ARG A 106 -16.10 2.58 -11.17
N LEU A 107 -15.12 1.89 -11.75
CA LEU A 107 -15.27 0.91 -12.81
C LEU A 107 -15.86 -0.33 -12.15
N THR A 108 -17.03 -0.16 -11.54
CA THR A 108 -17.90 -1.24 -11.06
C THR A 108 -18.57 -1.96 -12.25
N SER A 109 -17.91 -2.04 -13.41
CA SER A 109 -18.47 -2.74 -14.57
C SER A 109 -17.48 -3.37 -15.54
N VAL A 110 -16.16 -3.12 -15.49
CA VAL A 110 -15.24 -3.70 -16.49
C VAL A 110 -13.84 -3.94 -15.92
N ILE A 111 -13.69 -4.92 -15.04
CA ILE A 111 -12.54 -5.84 -15.08
C ILE A 111 -13.11 -7.20 -14.71
N GLU A 112 -13.55 -7.95 -15.74
CA GLU A 112 -13.71 -9.39 -15.60
C GLU A 112 -12.39 -9.99 -15.11
N LYS A 113 -12.48 -11.20 -14.58
CA LYS A 113 -11.53 -11.83 -13.69
C LYS A 113 -10.20 -12.37 -14.28
N PRO A 114 -9.74 -12.22 -15.55
CA PRO A 114 -8.67 -13.10 -16.02
C PRO A 114 -7.25 -12.51 -15.93
N MET A 115 -6.95 -11.50 -15.10
CA MET A 115 -5.58 -10.93 -15.04
C MET A 115 -4.74 -11.39 -13.85
N LEU A 116 -5.31 -12.16 -12.91
CA LEU A 116 -4.55 -12.73 -11.79
C LEU A 116 -4.00 -14.14 -12.07
N GLU A 117 -4.48 -14.82 -13.13
CA GLU A 117 -4.01 -16.16 -13.50
C GLU A 117 -2.81 -16.14 -14.46
N GLU A 118 -2.54 -15.04 -15.18
CA GLU A 118 -1.36 -14.94 -16.06
C GLU A 118 -0.03 -14.66 -15.33
N PHE A 119 -0.07 -14.20 -14.07
CA PHE A 119 1.13 -13.82 -13.31
C PHE A 119 1.59 -14.84 -12.27
N LEU A 120 0.92 -16.00 -12.19
CA LEU A 120 1.40 -17.14 -11.42
C LEU A 120 1.86 -18.21 -12.41
N PRO A 121 3.17 -18.33 -12.73
CA PRO A 121 3.63 -19.57 -13.34
C PRO A 121 3.25 -20.70 -12.39
N GLU A 122 2.55 -21.70 -12.91
CA GLU A 122 2.20 -22.91 -12.18
C GLU A 122 3.46 -23.37 -11.43
N ALA A 123 3.39 -23.40 -10.10
CA ALA A 123 4.43 -24.03 -9.32
C ALA A 123 4.51 -25.48 -9.80
N GLU A 124 5.59 -25.82 -10.51
CA GLU A 124 5.88 -27.20 -10.90
C GLU A 124 5.81 -28.06 -9.64
N VAL A 125 4.75 -28.86 -9.55
CA VAL A 125 4.67 -29.98 -8.63
C VAL A 125 5.67 -31.00 -9.15
N VAL A 126 6.92 -30.90 -8.70
CA VAL A 126 7.94 -31.93 -8.89
C VAL A 126 7.48 -33.15 -8.11
N ASN A 127 6.72 -34.02 -8.77
CA ASN A 127 6.48 -35.38 -8.33
C ASN A 127 7.78 -36.17 -8.54
N SER A 128 8.66 -36.16 -7.55
CA SER A 128 9.75 -37.12 -7.45
C SER A 128 9.18 -38.49 -7.06
N GLN A 129 8.71 -39.23 -8.07
CA GLN A 129 8.65 -40.69 -8.05
C GLN A 129 9.25 -41.21 -9.35
N GLN A 130 10.46 -41.76 -9.23
CA GLN A 130 10.94 -43.02 -9.83
C GLN A 130 12.47 -42.99 -9.90
N GLY A 131 13.08 -43.98 -9.24
CA GLY A 131 14.51 -44.18 -9.07
C GLY A 131 14.76 -45.01 -7.83
#